data_AF-A0A3D8I9L9-F1
#
_entry.id   AF-A0A3D8I9L9-F1
#
_cell.length_a   1.000
_cell.length_b   1.000
_cell.length_c   1.000
_cell.angle_alpha   90.00
_cell.angle_beta   90.00
_cell.angle_gamma   90.00
#
_symmetry.space_group_name_H-M   'P 1'
#
loop_
_entity.id
_entity.type
_entity.pdbx_description
1 polymer ?
#
loop_
_entity_poly.entity_id
_entity_poly.type
_entity_poly.pdbx_seq_one_letter_code
_entity_poly.pdbx_strand_id
1 'polypeptide(L)'
;MINLDFSSGYASELGKSVKIRSYDVGFSDEVFVNLVKSNTNNNVAHISSDFSSFAYNVVGIDFSLSREEIEADLVFATDLISVILQSQSAEPLNINESALFKVTIRKIYSEKIYQVYKVRYLKDTNINLYNRLIGLGFDDNFELRELKDNEFEYLKRPLLGDVAKYCKIQSSNQQIKKEDRDAYSTLAFKLLSIEKLELFSRFDSIKIENADFLSMDLNNFKESNLFTPIFLCIFQKTYLKDRDNALKCKRSGIQMPKLFYAIEESRNFFEVPYFETMLKKLAFEARKYNVHLCFIAQLPEHIPAGILKQLSTRIFLLIPLKKGETINEIKKHFNPPQKVIDLLNETDMHELCIWYANGVFNLKFEISEEEMRVFNTNPNL
;
A
#
# COMPACT_ATOMS: atom_id res chain seq x y z
N MET A 1 19.51 -4.69 -12.16
CA MET A 1 19.23 -3.97 -10.90
C MET A 1 19.50 -4.84 -9.67
N ILE A 2 18.97 -6.07 -9.58
CA ILE A 2 19.23 -6.99 -8.46
C ILE A 2 20.36 -8.02 -8.70
N ASN A 3 20.96 -7.99 -9.90
CA ASN A 3 21.99 -8.93 -10.36
C ASN A 3 21.56 -10.40 -10.14
N LEU A 4 20.49 -10.77 -10.84
CA LEU A 4 19.90 -12.11 -10.77
C LEU A 4 20.71 -13.08 -11.62
N ASP A 5 21.09 -14.20 -11.03
CA ASP A 5 21.51 -15.40 -11.74
C ASP A 5 20.26 -16.22 -12.07
N PHE A 6 19.92 -16.30 -13.35
CA PHE A 6 18.72 -17.00 -13.83
C PHE A 6 18.77 -18.52 -13.62
N SER A 7 19.96 -19.11 -13.44
CA SER A 7 20.12 -20.54 -13.23
C SER A 7 19.90 -20.95 -11.77
N SER A 8 20.38 -20.15 -10.83
CA SER A 8 20.31 -20.44 -9.39
C SER A 8 19.23 -19.66 -8.66
N GLY A 9 18.66 -18.64 -9.29
CA GLY A 9 17.73 -17.69 -8.67
C GLY A 9 18.40 -16.70 -7.70
N TYR A 10 19.72 -16.76 -7.49
CA TYR A 10 20.42 -15.88 -6.55
C TYR A 10 20.45 -14.43 -7.04
N ALA A 11 20.09 -13.49 -6.17
CA ALA A 11 20.08 -12.05 -6.49
C ALA A 11 21.11 -11.30 -5.62
N SER A 12 22.31 -11.08 -6.14
CA SER A 12 23.45 -10.65 -5.31
C SER A 12 23.33 -9.25 -4.72
N GLU A 13 22.49 -8.39 -5.32
CA GLU A 13 22.25 -7.00 -4.92
C GLU A 13 20.96 -6.80 -4.13
N LEU A 14 20.13 -7.84 -4.03
CA LEU A 14 18.88 -7.81 -3.26
C LEU A 14 19.19 -7.65 -1.77
N GLY A 15 18.53 -6.68 -1.11
CA GLY A 15 18.75 -6.32 0.29
C GLY A 15 19.96 -5.44 0.55
N LYS A 16 20.95 -5.43 -0.35
CA LYS A 16 22.17 -4.61 -0.25
C LYS A 16 21.96 -3.23 -0.85
N SER A 17 21.82 -3.16 -2.17
CA SER A 17 21.65 -1.89 -2.89
C SER A 17 20.21 -1.66 -3.33
N VAL A 18 19.39 -2.71 -3.40
CA VAL A 18 18.01 -2.67 -3.89
C VAL A 18 17.09 -3.55 -3.06
N LYS A 19 15.88 -3.08 -2.80
CA LYS A 19 14.75 -3.85 -2.26
C LYS A 19 13.55 -3.70 -3.19
N ILE A 20 12.73 -4.75 -3.31
CA ILE A 20 11.57 -4.80 -4.21
C ILE A 20 10.29 -5.01 -3.41
N ARG A 21 9.25 -4.25 -3.77
CA ARG A 21 7.86 -4.43 -3.35
C ARG A 21 7.04 -4.63 -4.62
N SER A 22 6.60 -5.85 -4.87
CA SER A 22 5.76 -6.18 -6.03
C SER A 22 4.31 -6.32 -5.58
N TYR A 23 3.44 -5.51 -6.17
CA TYR A 23 1.99 -5.55 -5.98
C TYR A 23 1.39 -6.07 -7.28
N ASP A 24 1.32 -7.40 -7.37
CA ASP A 24 0.92 -8.10 -8.58
C ASP A 24 -0.61 -8.25 -8.66
N VAL A 25 -1.13 -8.02 -9.86
CA VAL A 25 -2.51 -8.28 -10.26
C VAL A 25 -2.43 -9.01 -11.59
N GLY A 26 -2.90 -10.26 -11.64
CA GLY A 26 -2.90 -11.08 -12.85
C GLY A 26 -1.84 -12.17 -12.91
N PHE A 27 -1.07 -12.43 -11.84
CA PHE A 27 -0.02 -13.44 -11.79
C PHE A 27 1.12 -13.12 -12.77
N SER A 28 1.41 -11.84 -13.01
CA SER A 28 2.31 -11.42 -14.09
C SER A 28 3.78 -11.69 -13.78
N ASP A 29 4.14 -11.70 -12.49
CA ASP A 29 5.50 -11.88 -12.03
C ASP A 29 5.73 -13.20 -11.27
N GLU A 30 4.74 -14.10 -11.26
CA GLU A 30 4.75 -15.32 -10.45
C GLU A 30 5.99 -16.20 -10.72
N VAL A 31 6.31 -16.46 -11.99
CA VAL A 31 7.47 -17.29 -12.37
C VAL A 31 8.78 -16.65 -11.90
N PHE A 32 8.91 -15.33 -12.05
CA PHE A 32 10.07 -14.57 -11.61
C PHE A 32 10.21 -14.59 -10.08
N VAL A 33 9.12 -14.35 -9.34
CA VAL A 33 9.11 -14.39 -7.87
C VAL A 33 9.47 -15.78 -7.38
N ASN A 34 8.92 -16.83 -7.99
CA ASN A 34 9.19 -18.22 -7.64
C ASN A 34 10.66 -18.58 -7.87
N LEU A 35 11.27 -18.12 -8.97
CA LEU A 35 12.69 -18.29 -9.22
C LEU A 35 13.54 -17.63 -8.13
N VAL A 36 13.29 -16.36 -7.80
CA VAL A 36 14.06 -15.64 -6.76
C VAL A 36 13.84 -16.31 -5.39
N LYS A 37 12.62 -16.76 -5.08
CA LYS A 37 12.28 -17.44 -3.83
C LYS A 37 12.90 -18.84 -3.71
N SER A 38 13.18 -19.51 -4.83
CA SER A 38 13.77 -20.85 -4.83
C SER A 38 15.19 -20.89 -4.21
N ASN A 39 15.89 -19.75 -4.20
CA ASN A 39 17.20 -19.63 -3.60
C ASN A 39 17.11 -19.18 -2.12
N THR A 40 17.56 -20.03 -1.20
CA THR A 40 17.48 -19.78 0.25
C THR A 40 18.36 -18.61 0.74
N ASN A 41 19.29 -18.12 -0.07
CA ASN A 41 20.10 -16.95 0.28
C ASN A 41 19.37 -15.62 0.02
N ASN A 42 18.25 -15.65 -0.69
CA ASN A 42 17.41 -14.47 -0.89
C ASN A 42 16.38 -14.36 0.24
N ASN A 43 16.25 -13.17 0.81
CA ASN A 43 15.22 -12.87 1.81
C ASN A 43 13.94 -12.41 1.11
N VAL A 44 13.09 -13.38 0.74
CA VAL A 44 11.84 -13.18 0.01
C VAL A 44 10.66 -13.53 0.91
N ALA A 45 9.70 -12.60 1.01
CA ALA A 45 8.40 -12.88 1.60
C ALA A 45 7.32 -12.77 0.53
N HIS A 46 6.33 -13.67 0.62
CA HIS A 46 5.17 -13.66 -0.25
C HIS A 46 3.91 -13.55 0.61
N ILE A 47 3.09 -12.55 0.33
CA ILE A 47 1.81 -12.32 1.00
C ILE A 47 0.71 -12.77 0.02
N SER A 48 0.29 -14.03 0.15
CA SER A 48 -0.94 -14.55 -0.43
C SER A 48 -2.07 -14.33 0.58
N SER A 49 -2.71 -13.16 0.57
CA SER A 49 -3.81 -12.91 1.51
C SER A 49 -5.13 -13.42 0.94
N ASP A 50 -5.88 -14.16 1.76
CA ASP A 50 -7.29 -14.42 1.52
C ASP A 50 -8.10 -13.23 2.03
N PHE A 51 -9.03 -12.75 1.19
CA PHE A 51 -9.97 -11.68 1.52
C PHE A 51 -10.66 -11.92 2.85
N SER A 52 -11.03 -13.18 3.15
CA SER A 52 -11.77 -13.54 4.37
C SER A 52 -10.98 -13.30 5.67
N SER A 53 -9.65 -13.32 5.58
CA SER A 53 -8.73 -13.22 6.72
C SER A 53 -8.13 -11.82 6.90
N PHE A 54 -8.41 -10.91 5.96
CA PHE A 54 -7.88 -9.55 5.98
C PHE A 54 -8.48 -8.75 7.13
N ALA A 55 -7.62 -8.20 7.99
CA ALA A 55 -8.02 -7.28 9.04
C ALA A 55 -6.96 -6.19 9.22
N TYR A 56 -7.43 -4.96 9.34
CA TYR A 56 -6.64 -3.76 9.49
C TYR A 56 -7.23 -2.84 10.55
N ASN A 57 -6.40 -2.27 11.42
CA ASN A 57 -6.85 -1.25 12.36
C ASN A 57 -6.58 0.16 11.81
N VAL A 58 -7.58 0.78 11.17
CA VAL A 58 -7.43 2.13 10.58
C VAL A 58 -7.10 3.23 11.60
N VAL A 59 -7.38 2.99 12.89
CA VAL A 59 -7.07 3.93 13.98
C VAL A 59 -5.93 3.43 14.86
N GLY A 60 -5.25 2.36 14.46
CA GLY A 60 -4.15 1.71 15.19
C GLY A 60 -2.82 2.45 15.09
N ILE A 61 -2.81 3.74 15.39
CA ILE A 61 -1.65 4.63 15.31
C ILE A 61 -0.70 4.42 16.50
N ASP A 62 0.62 4.49 16.24
CA ASP A 62 1.63 4.41 17.28
C ASP A 62 1.91 5.78 17.89
N PHE A 63 1.33 6.05 19.06
CA PHE A 63 1.51 7.30 19.81
C PHE A 63 2.85 7.38 20.56
N SER A 64 3.76 6.40 20.41
CA SER A 64 5.14 6.50 20.91
C SER A 64 6.10 7.21 19.94
N LEU A 65 5.66 7.45 18.70
CA LEU A 65 6.43 8.11 17.65
C LEU A 65 6.59 9.62 17.88
N SER A 66 7.39 10.28 17.04
CA SER A 66 7.50 11.75 17.07
C SER A 66 6.20 12.42 16.63
N ARG A 67 6.03 13.70 17.00
CA ARG A 67 4.84 14.49 16.64
C ARG A 67 4.60 14.57 15.13
N GLU A 68 5.66 14.65 14.33
CA GLU A 68 5.57 14.69 12.87
C GLU A 68 5.06 13.35 12.31
N GLU A 69 5.58 12.23 12.82
CA GLU A 69 5.15 10.89 12.42
C GLU A 69 3.70 10.62 12.83
N ILE A 70 3.30 11.01 14.04
CA ILE A 70 1.91 10.90 14.49
C ILE A 70 0.97 11.72 13.60
N GLU A 71 1.35 12.93 13.20
CA GLU A 71 0.52 13.73 12.29
C GLU A 71 0.38 13.07 10.91
N ALA A 72 1.48 12.51 10.38
CA ALA A 72 1.45 11.79 9.11
C ALA A 72 0.50 10.58 9.18
N ASP A 73 0.55 9.80 10.26
CA ASP A 73 -0.33 8.66 10.47
C ASP A 73 -1.80 9.08 10.64
N LEU A 74 -2.05 10.20 11.32
CA LEU A 74 -3.40 10.78 11.43
C LEU A 74 -3.95 11.25 10.09
N VAL A 75 -3.13 11.91 9.27
CA VAL A 75 -3.49 12.32 7.90
C VAL A 75 -3.82 11.08 7.08
N PHE A 76 -2.96 10.07 7.12
CA PHE A 76 -3.19 8.83 6.39
C PHE A 76 -4.50 8.17 6.82
N ALA A 77 -4.74 7.99 8.12
CA ALA A 77 -5.97 7.37 8.60
C ALA A 77 -7.22 8.14 8.12
N THR A 78 -7.15 9.48 8.11
CA THR A 78 -8.22 10.35 7.59
C THR A 78 -8.45 10.14 6.09
N ASP A 79 -7.37 10.10 5.31
CA ASP A 79 -7.40 9.89 3.86
C ASP A 79 -7.94 8.48 3.54
N LEU A 80 -7.49 7.44 4.27
CA LEU A 80 -7.94 6.06 4.10
C LEU A 80 -9.43 5.90 4.42
N ILE A 81 -9.94 6.52 5.48
CA ILE A 81 -11.40 6.55 5.77
C ILE A 81 -12.17 7.14 4.58
N SER A 82 -11.66 8.21 3.98
CA SER A 82 -12.29 8.84 2.81
C SER A 82 -12.25 7.94 1.57
N VAL A 83 -11.15 7.21 1.35
CA VAL A 83 -11.04 6.22 0.27
C VAL A 83 -12.01 5.06 0.49
N ILE A 84 -12.13 4.54 1.72
CA ILE A 84 -13.09 3.47 2.04
C ILE A 84 -14.52 3.93 1.75
N LEU A 85 -14.92 5.12 2.21
CA LEU A 85 -16.26 5.66 1.96
C LEU A 85 -16.54 5.78 0.46
N GLN A 86 -15.62 6.39 -0.28
CA GLN A 86 -15.82 6.61 -1.72
C GLN A 86 -15.86 5.29 -2.50
N SER A 87 -15.06 4.30 -2.11
CA SER A 87 -15.11 2.96 -2.71
C SER A 87 -16.46 2.27 -2.52
N GLN A 88 -17.23 2.68 -1.51
CA GLN A 88 -18.60 2.24 -1.24
C GLN A 88 -19.65 3.24 -1.74
N SER A 89 -19.29 4.15 -2.64
CA SER A 89 -20.17 5.21 -3.18
C SER A 89 -20.74 6.16 -2.13
N ALA A 90 -20.08 6.30 -0.98
CA ALA A 90 -20.42 7.28 0.05
C ALA A 90 -19.53 8.53 -0.04
N GLU A 91 -20.03 9.65 0.46
CA GLU A 91 -19.28 10.90 0.50
C GLU A 91 -18.04 10.79 1.41
N PRO A 92 -16.85 11.26 0.96
CA PRO A 92 -15.64 11.27 1.78
C PRO A 92 -15.79 12.19 3.00
N LEU A 93 -14.79 12.20 3.88
CA LEU A 93 -14.81 13.13 5.02
C LEU A 93 -14.68 14.57 4.53
N ASN A 94 -15.58 15.45 4.99
CA ASN A 94 -15.41 16.88 4.80
C ASN A 94 -14.35 17.46 5.75
N ILE A 95 -14.04 18.75 5.61
CA ILE A 95 -12.98 19.42 6.38
C ILE A 95 -13.26 19.36 7.89
N ASN A 96 -14.50 19.59 8.32
CA ASN A 96 -14.88 19.59 9.73
C ASN A 96 -14.80 18.16 10.30
N GLU A 97 -15.33 17.18 9.58
CA GLU A 97 -15.25 15.76 9.96
C GLU A 97 -13.80 15.29 10.08
N SER A 98 -12.95 15.67 9.12
CA SER A 98 -11.51 15.36 9.13
C SER A 98 -10.80 15.96 10.35
N ALA A 99 -11.10 17.23 10.68
CA ALA A 99 -10.53 17.88 11.86
C ALA A 99 -10.99 17.21 13.16
N LEU A 100 -12.29 16.93 13.29
CA LEU A 100 -12.87 16.28 14.47
C LEU A 100 -12.38 14.84 14.64
N PHE A 101 -12.19 14.10 13.55
CA PHE A 101 -11.62 12.75 13.58
C PHE A 101 -10.22 12.76 14.20
N LYS A 102 -9.33 13.64 13.73
CA LYS A 102 -7.98 13.78 14.27
C LYS A 102 -7.97 14.21 15.74
N VAL A 103 -8.81 15.18 16.12
CA VAL A 103 -8.93 15.62 17.52
C VAL A 103 -9.42 14.47 18.41
N THR A 104 -10.40 13.72 17.93
CA THR A 104 -10.96 12.58 18.65
C THR A 104 -9.92 11.49 18.87
N ILE A 105 -9.17 11.10 17.85
CA ILE A 105 -8.10 10.10 18.01
C ILE A 105 -7.09 10.57 19.06
N ARG A 106 -6.58 11.81 18.96
CA ARG A 106 -5.62 12.32 19.95
C ARG A 106 -6.15 12.21 21.37
N LYS A 107 -7.41 12.61 21.60
CA LYS A 107 -8.05 12.54 22.91
C LYS A 107 -8.22 11.10 23.39
N ILE A 108 -8.63 10.19 22.50
CA ILE A 108 -8.78 8.77 22.84
C ILE A 108 -7.48 8.15 23.32
N TYR A 109 -6.38 8.42 22.62
CA TYR A 109 -5.06 7.93 23.00
C TYR A 109 -4.54 8.60 24.28
N SER A 110 -4.64 9.93 24.40
CA SER A 110 -4.09 10.66 25.56
C SER A 110 -4.83 10.34 26.86
N GLU A 111 -6.16 10.21 26.80
CA GLU A 111 -7.00 9.96 27.98
C GLU A 111 -7.28 8.47 28.20
N LYS A 112 -6.83 7.59 27.29
CA LYS A 112 -7.08 6.13 27.30
C LYS A 112 -8.58 5.78 27.39
N ILE A 113 -9.42 6.55 26.70
CA ILE A 113 -10.89 6.42 26.71
C ILE A 113 -11.40 5.46 25.62
N TYR A 114 -10.93 4.22 25.66
CA TYR A 114 -11.34 3.16 24.75
C TYR A 114 -11.57 1.84 25.51
N GLN A 115 -12.25 0.89 24.86
CA GLN A 115 -12.59 -0.38 25.47
C GLN A 115 -11.33 -1.17 25.89
N VAL A 116 -11.39 -1.78 27.07
CA VAL A 116 -10.38 -2.75 27.49
C VAL A 116 -10.70 -4.09 26.84
N TYR A 117 -10.00 -4.39 25.75
CA TYR A 117 -10.13 -5.65 25.02
C TYR A 117 -9.52 -6.81 25.82
N LYS A 118 -10.22 -7.95 25.78
CA LYS A 118 -9.82 -9.19 26.45
C LYS A 118 -9.54 -10.29 25.44
N VAL A 119 -8.78 -11.32 25.81
CA VAL A 119 -8.43 -12.45 24.93
C VAL A 119 -9.66 -13.03 24.22
N ARG A 120 -10.80 -13.19 24.90
CA ARG A 120 -12.05 -13.68 24.31
C ARG A 120 -12.53 -12.91 23.07
N TYR A 121 -12.19 -11.62 22.94
CA TYR A 121 -12.55 -10.81 21.77
C TYR A 121 -11.94 -11.38 20.48
N LEU A 122 -10.76 -12.00 20.59
CA LEU A 122 -10.02 -12.57 19.47
C LEU A 122 -10.64 -13.89 18.99
N LYS A 123 -11.49 -14.54 19.77
CA LYS A 123 -12.12 -15.81 19.40
C LYS A 123 -12.91 -15.70 18.10
N ASP A 124 -13.65 -14.61 17.95
CA ASP A 124 -14.52 -14.37 16.78
C ASP A 124 -13.86 -13.47 15.72
N THR A 125 -12.73 -12.83 16.05
CA THR A 125 -12.10 -11.81 15.19
C THR A 125 -10.71 -12.19 14.67
N ASN A 126 -9.98 -13.08 15.36
CA ASN A 126 -8.68 -13.60 14.96
C ASN A 126 -8.38 -14.92 15.72
N ILE A 127 -8.97 -16.02 15.23
CA ILE A 127 -8.91 -17.34 15.89
C ILE A 127 -7.47 -17.86 16.06
N ASN A 128 -6.58 -17.55 15.11
CA ASN A 128 -5.18 -17.99 15.16
C ASN A 128 -4.44 -17.32 16.32
N LEU A 129 -4.62 -16.01 16.50
CA LEU A 129 -4.02 -15.28 17.62
C LEU A 129 -4.66 -15.68 18.96
N TYR A 130 -5.98 -15.91 18.98
CA TYR A 130 -6.67 -16.44 20.15
C TYR A 130 -6.05 -17.77 20.61
N ASN A 131 -5.96 -18.76 19.71
CA ASN A 131 -5.38 -20.06 20.01
C ASN A 131 -3.92 -19.95 20.46
N ARG A 132 -3.15 -19.03 19.87
CA ARG A 132 -1.78 -18.74 20.29
C ARG A 132 -1.71 -18.23 21.73
N LEU A 133 -2.55 -17.27 22.12
CA LEU A 133 -2.55 -16.72 23.48
C LEU A 133 -3.04 -17.75 24.51
N ILE A 134 -4.05 -18.55 24.18
CA ILE A 134 -4.47 -19.68 25.02
C ILE A 134 -3.31 -20.68 25.21
N GLY A 135 -2.60 -21.02 24.13
CA GLY A 135 -1.42 -21.90 24.18
C GLY A 135 -0.26 -21.34 25.01
N LEU A 136 -0.15 -20.02 25.14
CA LEU A 136 0.80 -19.35 26.03
C LEU A 136 0.33 -19.27 27.50
N GLY A 137 -0.87 -19.77 27.81
CA GLY A 137 -1.42 -19.85 29.17
C GLY A 137 -2.26 -18.64 29.60
N PHE A 138 -2.65 -17.75 28.69
CA PHE A 138 -3.59 -16.67 28.99
C PHE A 138 -5.03 -17.18 28.96
N ASP A 139 -5.89 -16.67 29.86
CA ASP A 139 -7.31 -16.99 29.88
C ASP A 139 -8.17 -15.97 29.09
N ASP A 140 -9.42 -16.33 28.82
CA ASP A 140 -10.41 -15.51 28.09
C ASP A 140 -10.61 -14.11 28.65
N ASN A 141 -10.44 -13.94 29.96
CA ASN A 141 -10.68 -12.70 30.68
C ASN A 141 -9.44 -11.80 30.78
N PHE A 142 -8.26 -12.33 30.44
CA PHE A 142 -7.01 -11.60 30.43
C PHE A 142 -7.09 -10.38 29.51
N GLU A 143 -6.59 -9.24 29.99
CA GLU A 143 -6.66 -7.98 29.26
C GLU A 143 -5.51 -7.87 28.25
N LEU A 144 -5.82 -7.62 26.97
CA LEU A 144 -4.81 -7.55 25.91
C LEU A 144 -3.77 -6.44 26.17
N ARG A 145 -4.16 -5.37 26.86
CA ARG A 145 -3.26 -4.26 27.23
C ARG A 145 -2.16 -4.66 28.22
N GLU A 146 -2.35 -5.76 28.95
CA GLU A 146 -1.40 -6.25 29.96
C GLU A 146 -0.34 -7.20 29.39
N LEU A 147 -0.44 -7.59 28.12
CA LEU A 147 0.58 -8.38 27.44
C LEU A 147 1.92 -7.64 27.47
N LYS A 148 2.97 -8.26 28.02
CA LYS A 148 4.27 -7.59 28.20
C LYS A 148 5.16 -7.61 26.97
N ASP A 149 4.90 -8.53 26.04
CA ASP A 149 5.78 -8.74 24.89
C ASP A 149 5.58 -7.67 23.82
N ASN A 150 6.68 -7.15 23.28
CA ASN A 150 6.66 -6.05 22.31
C ASN A 150 5.91 -6.44 21.02
N GLU A 151 5.87 -7.74 20.70
CA GLU A 151 5.13 -8.23 19.54
C GLU A 151 3.60 -8.02 19.66
N PHE A 152 3.07 -7.77 20.86
CA PHE A 152 1.64 -7.57 21.12
C PHE A 152 1.24 -6.10 21.29
N GLU A 153 2.17 -5.14 21.13
CA GLU A 153 1.87 -3.71 21.32
C GLU A 153 0.72 -3.19 20.43
N TYR A 154 0.53 -3.77 19.24
CA TYR A 154 -0.58 -3.42 18.35
C TYR A 154 -1.96 -3.75 18.92
N LEU A 155 -2.06 -4.68 19.89
CA LEU A 155 -3.30 -5.05 20.57
C LEU A 155 -3.69 -4.07 21.68
N LYS A 156 -2.79 -3.13 22.02
CA LYS A 156 -3.00 -2.12 23.07
C LYS A 156 -3.53 -0.80 22.52
N ARG A 157 -4.20 -0.86 21.36
CA ARG A 157 -4.67 0.29 20.60
C ARG A 157 -6.21 0.28 20.54
N PRO A 158 -6.87 1.44 20.51
CA PRO A 158 -8.31 1.52 20.23
C PRO A 158 -8.65 0.91 18.88
N LEU A 159 -9.91 0.52 18.71
CA LEU A 159 -10.49 0.14 17.43
C LEU A 159 -11.43 1.24 16.90
N LEU A 160 -11.82 1.13 15.63
CA LEU A 160 -12.69 2.12 14.98
C LEU A 160 -14.01 2.33 15.73
N GLY A 161 -14.57 1.25 16.32
CA GLY A 161 -15.79 1.31 17.12
C GLY A 161 -15.67 2.20 18.36
N ASP A 162 -14.50 2.28 19.00
CA ASP A 162 -14.26 3.19 20.13
C ASP A 162 -14.37 4.65 19.68
N VAL A 163 -13.76 4.96 18.53
CA VAL A 163 -13.78 6.30 17.94
C VAL A 163 -15.20 6.69 17.52
N ALA A 164 -15.92 5.77 16.88
CA ALA A 164 -17.30 5.97 16.47
C ALA A 164 -18.23 6.21 17.66
N LYS A 165 -18.07 5.42 18.74
CA LYS A 165 -18.82 5.58 19.99
C LYS A 165 -18.54 6.92 20.66
N TYR A 166 -17.27 7.35 20.71
CA TYR A 166 -16.91 8.66 21.24
C TYR A 166 -17.57 9.79 20.45
N CYS A 167 -17.49 9.74 19.11
CA CYS A 167 -18.14 10.74 18.24
C CYS A 167 -19.65 10.79 18.47
N LYS A 168 -20.30 9.63 18.61
CA LYS A 168 -21.72 9.54 18.93
C LYS A 168 -22.05 10.22 20.26
N ILE A 169 -21.24 10.03 21.31
CA ILE A 169 -21.43 10.73 22.59
C ILE A 169 -21.30 12.26 22.41
N GLN A 170 -20.30 12.73 21.68
CA GLN A 170 -20.10 14.17 21.45
C GLN A 170 -21.21 14.81 20.61
N SER A 171 -21.84 14.07 19.70
CA SER A 171 -23.00 14.55 18.93
C SER A 171 -24.19 14.95 19.81
N SER A 172 -24.31 14.39 21.02
CA SER A 172 -25.34 14.74 22.01
C SER A 172 -24.86 15.73 23.08
N ASN A 173 -23.59 16.15 23.04
CA ASN A 173 -23.00 17.01 24.06
C ASN A 173 -23.49 18.46 23.94
N GLN A 174 -24.34 18.89 24.88
CA GLN A 174 -24.92 20.23 24.86
C GLN A 174 -23.90 21.35 25.12
N GLN A 175 -22.69 21.02 25.59
CA GLN A 175 -21.62 21.98 25.89
C GLN A 175 -20.83 22.43 24.64
N ILE A 176 -20.93 21.71 23.52
CA ILE A 176 -20.28 22.10 22.26
C ILE A 176 -21.28 22.75 21.30
N LYS A 177 -20.77 23.46 20.29
CA LYS A 177 -21.60 24.16 19.30
C LYS A 177 -22.46 23.20 18.50
N LYS A 178 -23.61 23.68 18.01
CA LYS A 178 -24.55 22.85 17.24
C LYS A 178 -23.89 22.32 15.96
N GLU A 179 -23.11 23.15 15.28
CA GLU A 179 -22.40 22.79 14.07
C GLU A 179 -21.41 21.64 14.32
N ASP A 180 -20.69 21.68 15.44
CA ASP A 180 -19.77 20.60 15.84
C ASP A 180 -20.54 19.32 16.21
N ARG A 181 -21.70 19.44 16.89
CA ARG A 181 -22.58 18.29 17.16
C ARG A 181 -23.04 17.61 15.87
N ASP A 182 -23.47 18.39 14.89
CA ASP A 182 -23.95 17.89 13.60
C ASP A 182 -22.81 17.22 12.81
N ALA A 183 -21.61 17.79 12.85
CA ALA A 183 -20.41 17.20 12.26
C ALA A 183 -20.00 15.89 12.97
N TYR A 184 -20.04 15.85 14.31
CA TYR A 184 -19.80 14.62 15.08
C TYR A 184 -20.84 13.53 14.78
N SER A 185 -22.11 13.90 14.59
CA SER A 185 -23.18 12.97 14.22
C SER A 185 -22.89 12.32 12.86
N THR A 186 -22.57 13.13 11.85
CA THR A 186 -22.25 12.64 10.50
C THR A 186 -20.97 11.80 10.50
N LEU A 187 -19.94 12.23 11.21
CA LEU A 187 -18.70 11.46 11.38
C LEU A 187 -18.99 10.10 12.03
N ALA A 188 -19.74 10.06 13.15
CA ALA A 188 -20.09 8.81 13.82
C ALA A 188 -20.82 7.84 12.87
N PHE A 189 -21.77 8.33 12.08
CA PHE A 189 -22.49 7.52 11.10
C PHE A 189 -21.56 6.92 10.04
N LYS A 190 -20.64 7.71 9.49
CA LYS A 190 -19.64 7.25 8.53
C LYS A 190 -18.72 6.18 9.13
N LEU A 191 -18.18 6.41 10.33
CA LEU A 191 -17.28 5.46 11.00
C LEU A 191 -18.00 4.15 11.35
N LEU A 192 -19.24 4.20 11.84
CA LEU A 192 -20.07 3.00 12.10
C LEU A 192 -20.37 2.22 10.81
N SER A 193 -20.51 2.91 9.69
CA SER A 193 -20.75 2.26 8.39
C SER A 193 -19.51 1.50 7.92
N ILE A 194 -18.31 2.05 8.15
CA ILE A 194 -17.04 1.37 7.89
C ILE A 194 -16.84 0.21 8.86
N GLU A 195 -17.20 0.37 10.13
CA GLU A 195 -17.08 -0.68 11.15
C GLU A 195 -17.83 -1.95 10.74
N LYS A 196 -19.01 -1.82 10.10
CA LYS A 196 -19.81 -2.92 9.57
C LYS A 196 -19.15 -3.68 8.42
N LEU A 197 -18.14 -3.12 7.77
CA LEU A 197 -17.34 -3.84 6.78
C LEU A 197 -16.40 -4.85 7.44
N GLU A 198 -16.13 -4.71 8.74
CA GLU A 198 -15.30 -5.58 9.59
C GLU A 198 -13.81 -5.66 9.23
N LEU A 199 -13.42 -5.29 8.00
CA LEU A 199 -12.05 -5.36 7.49
C LEU A 199 -11.13 -4.28 8.05
N PHE A 200 -11.67 -3.09 8.37
CA PHE A 200 -10.88 -1.91 8.76
C PHE A 200 -11.06 -1.50 10.23
N SER A 201 -11.76 -2.32 11.01
CA SER A 201 -12.17 -2.05 12.40
C SER A 201 -11.65 -3.06 13.42
N ARG A 202 -10.80 -3.99 13.00
CA ARG A 202 -10.26 -5.09 13.82
C ARG A 202 -8.76 -4.93 14.03
N PHE A 203 -8.19 -5.69 14.98
CA PHE A 203 -6.75 -5.76 15.13
C PHE A 203 -6.10 -6.33 13.86
N ASP A 204 -4.95 -5.78 13.52
CA ASP A 204 -4.16 -6.17 12.35
C ASP A 204 -3.92 -7.68 12.29
N SER A 205 -4.35 -8.34 11.20
CA SER A 205 -4.05 -9.76 10.96
C SER A 205 -2.79 -9.94 10.10
N ILE A 206 -2.46 -8.96 9.26
CA ILE A 206 -1.30 -9.01 8.38
C ILE A 206 -0.05 -8.52 9.12
N LYS A 207 0.89 -9.44 9.31
CA LYS A 207 2.27 -9.15 9.69
C LYS A 207 3.13 -9.03 8.44
N ILE A 208 3.51 -7.80 8.06
CA ILE A 208 4.48 -7.60 6.99
C ILE A 208 5.83 -8.15 7.46
N GLU A 209 6.46 -9.06 6.73
CA GLU A 209 7.79 -9.57 7.08
C GLU A 209 8.88 -8.55 6.71
N ASN A 210 10.03 -8.60 7.40
CA ASN A 210 11.18 -7.77 7.02
C ASN A 210 11.92 -8.44 5.87
N ALA A 211 11.37 -8.32 4.66
CA ALA A 211 11.90 -8.94 3.46
C ALA A 211 12.59 -7.95 2.53
N ASP A 212 13.58 -8.44 1.78
CA ASP A 212 14.28 -7.67 0.75
C ASP A 212 13.51 -7.69 -0.57
N PHE A 213 12.82 -8.79 -0.86
CA PHE A 213 11.75 -8.86 -1.86
C PHE A 213 10.44 -9.18 -1.15
N LEU A 214 9.45 -8.31 -1.30
CA LEU A 214 8.08 -8.56 -0.85
C LEU A 214 7.17 -8.68 -2.08
N SER A 215 6.67 -9.87 -2.34
CA SER A 215 5.67 -10.13 -3.39
C SER A 215 4.29 -10.21 -2.75
N MET A 216 3.32 -9.54 -3.36
CA MET A 216 1.93 -9.54 -2.90
C MET A 216 1.03 -9.91 -4.07
N ASP A 217 0.29 -11.00 -3.89
CA ASP A 217 -0.76 -11.39 -4.82
C ASP A 217 -2.06 -10.68 -4.43
N LEU A 218 -2.51 -9.78 -5.29
CA LEU A 218 -3.73 -9.02 -5.09
C LEU A 218 -4.92 -9.56 -5.90
N ASN A 219 -4.77 -10.68 -6.61
CA ASN A 219 -5.82 -11.25 -7.45
C ASN A 219 -7.10 -11.58 -6.67
N ASN A 220 -6.96 -12.06 -5.43
CA ASN A 220 -8.11 -12.36 -4.56
C ASN A 220 -8.94 -11.13 -4.18
N PHE A 221 -8.39 -9.93 -4.35
CA PHE A 221 -9.02 -8.67 -3.97
C PHE A 221 -9.56 -7.88 -5.16
N LYS A 222 -9.10 -8.15 -6.39
CA LYS A 222 -9.31 -7.26 -7.55
C LYS A 222 -10.78 -7.04 -7.91
N GLU A 223 -11.62 -8.05 -7.71
CA GLU A 223 -13.07 -7.98 -7.99
C GLU A 223 -13.85 -7.28 -6.87
N SER A 224 -13.21 -6.97 -5.74
CA SER A 224 -13.86 -6.31 -4.62
C SER A 224 -13.86 -4.79 -4.81
N ASN A 225 -15.00 -4.15 -4.55
CA ASN A 225 -15.07 -2.68 -4.43
C ASN A 225 -14.16 -2.14 -3.33
N LEU A 226 -13.63 -2.98 -2.44
CA LEU A 226 -12.66 -2.61 -1.40
C LEU A 226 -11.20 -2.84 -1.79
N PHE A 227 -10.92 -3.20 -3.05
CA PHE A 227 -9.58 -3.44 -3.58
C PHE A 227 -8.60 -2.31 -3.23
N THR A 228 -8.89 -1.07 -3.68
CA THR A 228 -8.01 0.09 -3.45
C THR A 228 -7.80 0.38 -1.95
N PRO A 229 -8.85 0.42 -1.10
CA PRO A 229 -8.65 0.51 0.35
C PRO A 229 -7.76 -0.58 0.95
N ILE A 230 -7.94 -1.84 0.54
CA ILE A 230 -7.15 -2.98 1.05
C ILE A 230 -5.69 -2.84 0.63
N PHE A 231 -5.44 -2.55 -0.65
CA PHE A 231 -4.10 -2.26 -1.15
C PHE A 231 -3.43 -1.17 -0.33
N LEU A 232 -4.13 -0.06 -0.06
CA LEU A 232 -3.57 1.06 0.71
C LEU A 232 -3.16 0.67 2.13
N CYS A 233 -3.94 -0.17 2.79
CA CYS A 233 -3.61 -0.68 4.13
C CYS A 233 -2.31 -1.49 4.12
N ILE A 234 -2.15 -2.37 3.12
CA ILE A 234 -0.95 -3.20 2.97
C ILE A 234 0.25 -2.35 2.57
N PHE A 235 0.04 -1.45 1.60
CA PHE A 235 1.02 -0.49 1.13
C PHE A 235 1.55 0.36 2.29
N GLN A 236 0.68 0.89 3.15
CA GLN A 236 1.08 1.73 4.28
C GLN A 236 2.00 0.98 5.23
N LYS A 237 1.60 -0.22 5.68
CA LYS A 237 2.41 -1.03 6.60
C LYS A 237 3.80 -1.32 6.03
N THR A 238 3.86 -1.59 4.73
CA THR A 238 5.11 -1.82 4.02
C THR A 238 5.95 -0.54 3.95
N TYR A 239 5.34 0.57 3.54
CA TYR A 239 5.98 1.87 3.46
C TYR A 239 6.51 2.38 4.80
N LEU A 240 5.76 2.23 5.89
CA LEU A 240 6.21 2.63 7.23
C LEU A 240 7.47 1.86 7.66
N LYS A 241 7.52 0.55 7.40
CA LYS A 241 8.73 -0.25 7.67
C LYS A 241 9.92 0.20 6.84
N ASP A 242 9.69 0.47 5.56
CA ASP A 242 10.72 0.92 4.64
C ASP A 242 11.24 2.32 5.01
N ARG A 243 10.34 3.23 5.42
CA ARG A 243 10.69 4.53 6.00
C ARG A 243 11.55 4.39 7.25
N ASP A 244 11.14 3.55 8.20
CA ASP A 244 11.88 3.34 9.44
C ASP A 244 13.28 2.78 9.19
N ASN A 245 13.40 1.86 8.22
CA ASN A 245 14.70 1.34 7.77
C ASN A 245 15.56 2.45 7.13
N ALA A 246 14.99 3.27 6.24
CA ALA A 246 15.69 4.38 5.62
C ALA A 246 16.21 5.39 6.67
N LEU A 247 15.40 5.71 7.69
CA LEU A 247 15.79 6.57 8.80
C LEU A 247 16.94 5.97 9.62
N LYS A 248 16.91 4.65 9.89
CA LYS A 248 18.01 3.95 10.58
C LYS A 248 19.31 3.99 9.78
N CYS A 249 19.27 3.73 8.47
CA CYS A 249 20.43 3.84 7.58
C CYS A 249 21.00 5.26 7.61
N LYS A 250 20.15 6.28 7.47
CA LYS A 250 20.54 7.70 7.51
C LYS A 250 21.22 8.08 8.83
N ARG A 251 20.65 7.65 9.97
CA ARG A 251 21.23 7.90 11.31
C ARG A 251 22.58 7.20 11.50
N SER A 252 22.78 6.06 10.84
CA SER A 252 23.99 5.25 10.94
C SER A 252 25.05 5.61 9.89
N GLY A 253 24.78 6.59 9.01
CA GLY A 253 25.69 6.95 7.92
C GLY A 253 25.84 5.88 6.82
N ILE A 254 24.91 4.92 6.77
CA ILE A 254 24.93 3.82 5.79
C ILE A 254 24.09 4.22 4.57
N GLN A 255 24.53 3.84 3.37
CA GLN A 255 23.77 4.06 2.16
C GLN A 255 22.40 3.37 2.23
N MET A 256 21.34 4.14 1.99
CA MET A 256 19.98 3.62 1.91
C MET A 256 19.83 2.77 0.63
N PRO A 257 19.28 1.55 0.70
CA PRO A 257 18.95 0.79 -0.50
C PRO A 257 17.90 1.54 -1.32
N LYS A 258 17.89 1.33 -2.64
CA LYS A 258 16.82 1.78 -3.53
C LYS A 258 15.61 0.88 -3.32
N LEU A 259 14.46 1.48 -3.02
CA LEU A 259 13.21 0.75 -2.82
C LEU A 259 12.38 0.85 -4.09
N PHE A 260 12.17 -0.25 -4.80
CA PHE A 260 11.39 -0.29 -6.03
C PHE A 260 10.01 -0.88 -5.77
N TYR A 261 8.97 -0.07 -5.96
CA TYR A 261 7.58 -0.47 -5.79
C TYR A 261 6.97 -0.63 -7.18
N ALA A 262 6.66 -1.86 -7.57
CA ALA A 262 5.99 -2.18 -8.82
C ALA A 262 4.50 -2.37 -8.56
N ILE A 263 3.65 -1.56 -9.22
CA ILE A 263 2.20 -1.63 -9.13
C ILE A 263 1.70 -2.09 -10.51
N GLU A 264 1.38 -3.38 -10.60
CA GLU A 264 0.83 -4.01 -11.80
C GLU A 264 -0.63 -3.60 -12.04
N GLU A 265 -1.11 -3.72 -13.28
CA GLU A 265 -2.47 -3.30 -13.69
C GLU A 265 -2.99 -2.02 -13.02
N SER A 266 -2.21 -0.93 -13.13
CA SER A 266 -2.43 0.30 -12.35
C SER A 266 -3.84 0.91 -12.51
N ARG A 267 -4.57 0.57 -13.58
CA ARG A 267 -5.97 0.97 -13.81
C ARG A 267 -6.87 0.64 -12.61
N ASN A 268 -6.74 -0.56 -12.05
CA ASN A 268 -7.62 -1.07 -10.99
C ASN A 268 -7.57 -0.20 -9.72
N PHE A 269 -6.45 0.48 -9.49
CA PHE A 269 -6.24 1.31 -8.30
C PHE A 269 -6.88 2.69 -8.44
N PHE A 270 -6.92 3.24 -9.67
CA PHE A 270 -7.37 4.60 -9.95
C PHE A 270 -8.89 4.72 -10.16
N GLU A 271 -9.65 3.64 -9.97
CA GLU A 271 -11.12 3.67 -9.98
C GLU A 271 -11.72 4.46 -8.82
N VAL A 272 -10.94 4.67 -7.73
CA VAL A 272 -11.34 5.49 -6.59
C VAL A 272 -10.65 6.86 -6.66
N PRO A 273 -11.35 7.95 -7.01
CA PRO A 273 -10.71 9.26 -7.26
C PRO A 273 -9.85 9.80 -6.12
N TYR A 274 -10.23 9.57 -4.85
CA TYR A 274 -9.47 10.04 -3.70
C TYR A 274 -8.10 9.36 -3.58
N PHE A 275 -7.92 8.17 -4.15
CA PHE A 275 -6.62 7.49 -4.22
C PHE A 275 -5.58 8.33 -4.95
N GLU A 276 -5.94 9.04 -6.03
CA GLU A 276 -5.01 9.94 -6.74
C GLU A 276 -4.47 11.04 -5.81
N THR A 277 -5.34 11.61 -4.97
CA THR A 277 -4.97 12.67 -4.02
C THR A 277 -3.95 12.16 -3.00
N MET A 278 -4.19 10.97 -2.48
CA MET A 278 -3.32 10.32 -1.51
C MET A 278 -1.98 9.90 -2.12
N LEU A 279 -2.02 9.29 -3.31
CA LEU A 279 -0.83 8.82 -4.01
C LEU A 279 0.11 9.98 -4.37
N LYS A 280 -0.43 11.15 -4.74
CA LYS A 280 0.38 12.37 -4.95
C LYS A 280 1.19 12.72 -3.70
N LYS A 281 0.55 12.81 -2.53
CA LYS A 281 1.24 13.11 -1.26
C LYS A 281 2.34 12.09 -1.00
N LEU A 282 2.00 10.81 -1.14
CA LEU A 282 2.92 9.72 -0.88
C LEU A 282 4.12 9.72 -1.84
N ALA A 283 3.90 9.94 -3.13
CA ALA A 283 4.96 10.00 -4.14
C ALA A 283 5.95 11.14 -3.87
N PHE A 284 5.49 12.29 -3.37
CA PHE A 284 6.38 13.40 -2.98
C PHE A 284 7.22 13.08 -1.75
N GLU A 285 6.62 12.46 -0.74
CA GLU A 285 7.31 12.13 0.50
C GLU A 285 8.27 10.96 0.35
N ALA A 286 7.86 9.92 -0.38
CA ALA A 286 8.60 8.67 -0.50
C ALA A 286 9.97 8.85 -1.17
N ARG A 287 10.14 9.86 -2.04
CA ARG A 287 11.43 10.22 -2.64
C ARG A 287 12.51 10.53 -1.60
N LYS A 288 12.14 11.10 -0.44
CA LYS A 288 13.08 11.39 0.67
C LYS A 288 13.71 10.13 1.26
N TYR A 289 13.04 8.98 1.07
CA TYR A 289 13.42 7.67 1.60
C TYR A 289 13.92 6.73 0.50
N ASN A 290 14.33 7.26 -0.67
CA ASN A 290 14.83 6.50 -1.81
C ASN A 290 13.84 5.46 -2.39
N VAL A 291 12.55 5.77 -2.30
CA VAL A 291 11.46 4.99 -2.90
C VAL A 291 11.23 5.43 -4.35
N HIS A 292 11.12 4.44 -5.23
CA HIS A 292 10.86 4.55 -6.67
C HIS A 292 9.55 3.82 -6.96
N LEU A 293 8.50 4.56 -7.31
CA LEU A 293 7.21 4.01 -7.71
C LEU A 293 7.21 3.73 -9.22
N CYS A 294 6.79 2.53 -9.61
CA CYS A 294 6.63 2.10 -10.99
C CYS A 294 5.18 1.65 -11.20
N PHE A 295 4.49 2.32 -12.13
CA PHE A 295 3.13 1.97 -12.54
C PHE A 295 3.20 1.24 -13.86
N ILE A 296 2.61 0.05 -13.91
CA ILE A 296 2.51 -0.77 -15.12
C ILE A 296 1.06 -0.72 -15.58
N ALA A 297 0.84 -0.24 -16.80
CA ALA A 297 -0.48 -0.05 -17.37
C ALA A 297 -0.44 -0.28 -18.88
N GLN A 298 -1.55 -0.80 -19.42
CA GLN A 298 -1.69 -1.07 -20.85
C GLN A 298 -1.81 0.20 -21.70
N LEU A 299 -2.52 1.21 -21.18
CA LEU A 299 -2.76 2.48 -21.86
C LEU A 299 -2.40 3.66 -20.95
N PRO A 300 -1.86 4.76 -21.49
CA PRO A 300 -1.57 5.97 -20.69
C PRO A 300 -2.80 6.49 -19.92
N GLU A 301 -3.98 6.49 -20.54
CA GLU A 301 -5.21 7.02 -19.94
C GLU A 301 -5.66 6.31 -18.65
N HIS A 302 -5.18 5.09 -18.40
CA HIS A 302 -5.45 4.36 -17.16
C HIS A 302 -4.77 4.99 -15.93
N ILE A 303 -3.78 5.86 -16.14
CA ILE A 303 -3.12 6.58 -15.06
C ILE A 303 -3.59 8.04 -15.12
N PRO A 304 -4.07 8.62 -14.01
CA PRO A 304 -4.51 10.00 -13.98
C PRO A 304 -3.44 10.98 -14.46
N ALA A 305 -3.86 11.97 -15.25
CA ALA A 305 -2.97 12.95 -15.86
C ALA A 305 -2.10 13.70 -14.83
N GLY A 306 -2.64 13.92 -13.61
CA GLY A 306 -1.91 14.55 -12.52
C GLY A 306 -0.71 13.73 -12.03
N ILE A 307 -0.82 12.39 -12.04
CA ILE A 307 0.28 11.47 -11.72
C ILE A 307 1.23 11.33 -12.91
N LEU A 308 0.69 11.12 -14.11
CA LEU A 308 1.47 10.97 -15.35
C LEU A 308 2.46 12.11 -15.59
N LYS A 309 2.09 13.36 -15.28
CA LYS A 309 2.95 14.53 -15.41
C LYS A 309 4.15 14.51 -14.46
N GLN A 310 4.05 13.82 -13.33
CA GLN A 310 5.08 13.77 -12.31
C GLN A 310 6.08 12.62 -12.51
N LEU A 311 5.76 11.67 -13.40
CA LEU A 311 6.66 10.58 -13.76
C LEU A 311 7.83 11.13 -14.59
N SER A 312 9.04 11.02 -14.03
CA SER A 312 10.27 11.49 -14.66
C SER A 312 10.79 10.56 -15.74
N THR A 313 10.38 9.29 -15.68
CA THR A 313 10.81 8.22 -16.58
C THR A 313 9.56 7.49 -17.07
N ARG A 314 9.53 7.22 -18.38
CA ARG A 314 8.50 6.45 -19.07
C ARG A 314 9.21 5.40 -19.91
N ILE A 315 8.73 4.17 -19.81
CA ILE A 315 9.25 3.02 -20.54
C ILE A 315 8.11 2.52 -21.41
N PHE A 316 8.31 2.44 -22.71
CA PHE A 316 7.32 1.97 -23.66
C PHE A 316 7.80 0.67 -24.27
N LEU A 317 6.98 -0.37 -24.16
CA LEU A 317 7.11 -1.62 -24.90
C LEU A 317 6.02 -1.63 -25.98
N LEU A 318 6.43 -1.64 -27.25
CA LEU A 318 5.49 -1.49 -28.36
C LEU A 318 5.19 -2.84 -28.99
N ILE A 319 3.91 -3.21 -29.04
CA ILE A 319 3.44 -4.38 -29.79
C ILE A 319 3.40 -3.99 -31.27
N PRO A 320 4.09 -4.70 -32.19
CA PRO A 320 4.19 -4.29 -33.60
C PRO A 320 2.84 -4.00 -34.27
N LEU A 321 1.83 -4.85 -34.01
CA LEU A 321 0.49 -4.72 -34.58
C LEU A 321 -0.30 -3.50 -34.08
N LYS A 322 0.01 -2.99 -32.88
CA LYS A 322 -0.68 -1.86 -32.24
C LYS A 322 0.18 -0.60 -32.14
N LYS A 323 1.39 -0.62 -32.69
CA LYS A 323 2.41 0.43 -32.55
C LYS A 323 1.88 1.82 -32.89
N GLY A 324 1.18 1.96 -34.03
CA GLY A 324 0.61 3.23 -34.45
C GLY A 324 -0.46 3.77 -33.49
N GLU A 325 -1.34 2.90 -32.99
CA GLU A 325 -2.38 3.25 -32.00
C GLU A 325 -1.73 3.72 -30.69
N THR A 326 -0.77 2.95 -30.17
CA THR A 326 -0.03 3.30 -28.95
C THR A 326 0.68 4.64 -29.07
N ILE A 327 1.34 4.92 -30.20
CA ILE A 327 2.01 6.20 -30.45
C ILE A 327 1.00 7.36 -30.48
N ASN A 328 -0.18 7.16 -31.06
CA ASN A 328 -1.23 8.19 -31.08
C ASN A 328 -1.75 8.50 -29.68
N GLU A 329 -1.97 7.48 -28.84
CA GLU A 329 -2.34 7.68 -27.44
C GLU A 329 -1.23 8.39 -26.64
N ILE A 330 0.03 8.03 -26.85
CA ILE A 330 1.17 8.73 -26.24
C ILE A 330 1.16 10.22 -26.64
N LYS A 331 0.92 10.53 -27.92
CA LYS A 331 0.84 11.93 -28.39
C LYS A 331 -0.26 12.70 -27.69
N LYS A 332 -1.45 12.13 -27.60
CA LYS A 332 -2.64 12.72 -26.97
C LYS A 332 -2.42 13.01 -25.48
N HIS A 333 -1.77 12.10 -24.76
CA HIS A 333 -1.65 12.19 -23.30
C HIS A 333 -0.38 12.91 -22.81
N PHE A 334 0.72 12.86 -23.56
CA PHE A 334 2.00 13.39 -23.11
C PHE A 334 2.52 14.60 -23.89
N ASN A 335 1.97 14.89 -25.07
CA ASN A 335 2.51 15.89 -25.99
C ASN A 335 4.06 15.78 -26.12
N PRO A 336 4.59 14.61 -26.52
CA PRO A 336 6.00 14.32 -26.48
C PRO A 336 6.78 15.14 -27.52
N PRO A 337 8.07 15.48 -27.27
CA PRO A 337 8.94 16.07 -28.28
C PRO A 337 9.06 15.18 -29.53
N GLN A 338 9.30 15.78 -30.70
CA GLN A 338 9.41 15.05 -31.97
C GLN A 338 10.44 13.91 -31.90
N LYS A 339 11.60 14.15 -31.27
CA LYS A 339 12.64 13.13 -31.07
C LYS A 339 12.13 11.86 -30.36
N VAL A 340 11.18 11.99 -29.43
CA VAL A 340 10.56 10.83 -28.76
C VAL A 340 9.65 10.08 -29.73
N ILE A 341 8.89 10.79 -30.55
CA ILE A 341 8.04 10.19 -31.58
C ILE A 341 8.89 9.44 -32.61
N ASP A 342 9.99 10.03 -33.05
CA ASP A 342 10.91 9.41 -34.00
C ASP A 342 11.48 8.10 -33.44
N LEU A 343 12.00 8.13 -32.20
CA LEU A 343 12.54 6.92 -31.55
C LEU A 343 11.49 5.85 -31.28
N LEU A 344 10.25 6.23 -30.92
CA LEU A 344 9.13 5.29 -30.80
C LEU A 344 8.82 4.61 -32.14
N ASN A 345 8.88 5.35 -33.26
CA ASN A 345 8.72 4.76 -34.59
C ASN A 345 9.88 3.82 -34.96
N GLU A 346 11.07 4.05 -34.43
CA GLU A 346 12.26 3.21 -34.64
C GLU A 346 12.35 2.01 -33.68
N THR A 347 11.53 1.95 -32.62
CA THR A 347 11.60 0.85 -31.63
C THR A 347 11.12 -0.48 -32.22
N ASP A 348 11.98 -1.50 -32.21
CA ASP A 348 11.65 -2.82 -32.72
C ASP A 348 10.93 -3.72 -31.69
N MET A 349 10.46 -4.87 -32.14
CA MET A 349 9.87 -5.89 -31.26
C MET A 349 10.90 -6.33 -30.20
N HIS A 350 10.47 -6.40 -28.94
CA HIS A 350 11.32 -6.66 -27.76
C HIS A 350 12.34 -5.56 -27.40
N GLU A 351 12.26 -4.40 -28.04
CA GLU A 351 12.99 -3.22 -27.59
C GLU A 351 12.12 -2.34 -26.69
N LEU A 352 12.76 -1.69 -25.72
CA LEU A 352 12.16 -0.68 -24.89
C LEU A 352 12.52 0.71 -25.41
N CYS A 353 11.52 1.56 -25.62
CA CYS A 353 11.76 2.99 -25.76
C CYS A 353 11.73 3.65 -24.37
N ILE A 354 12.85 4.20 -23.92
CA ILE A 354 12.97 4.83 -22.61
C ILE A 354 13.03 6.35 -22.79
N TRP A 355 12.00 7.05 -22.31
CA TRP A 355 11.95 8.51 -22.27
C TRP A 355 12.07 9.00 -20.82
N TYR A 356 13.10 9.79 -20.54
CA TYR A 356 13.35 10.36 -19.22
C TYR A 356 13.76 11.83 -19.31
N ALA A 357 14.02 12.45 -18.15
CA ALA A 357 14.29 13.89 -18.05
C ALA A 357 15.42 14.41 -18.95
N ASN A 358 16.47 13.62 -19.20
CA ASN A 358 17.63 14.08 -19.98
C ASN A 358 17.62 13.58 -21.44
N GLY A 359 16.58 12.86 -21.88
CA GLY A 359 16.49 12.41 -23.26
C GLY A 359 15.65 11.16 -23.47
N VAL A 360 15.85 10.55 -24.63
CA VAL A 360 15.16 9.34 -25.08
C VAL A 360 16.15 8.45 -25.82
N PHE A 361 16.04 7.13 -25.62
CA PHE A 361 16.85 6.11 -26.27
C PHE A 361 16.09 4.78 -26.33
N ASN A 362 16.49 3.91 -27.27
CA ASN A 362 15.99 2.54 -27.34
C ASN A 362 16.98 1.61 -26.63
N LEU A 363 16.46 0.61 -25.92
CA LEU A 363 17.23 -0.40 -25.22
C LEU A 363 16.73 -1.78 -25.64
N LYS A 364 17.63 -2.58 -26.18
CA LYS A 364 17.40 -4.00 -26.44
C LYS A 364 18.16 -4.81 -25.40
N PHE A 365 17.47 -5.68 -24.69
CA PHE A 365 18.14 -6.60 -23.78
C PHE A 365 18.64 -7.81 -24.56
N GLU A 366 19.91 -8.18 -24.35
CA GLU A 366 20.44 -9.47 -24.78
C GLU A 366 20.01 -10.51 -23.76
N ILE A 367 18.82 -11.09 -23.95
CA ILE A 367 18.24 -12.13 -23.10
C ILE A 367 18.09 -13.39 -23.95
N SER A 368 18.58 -14.52 -23.44
CA SER A 368 18.41 -15.83 -24.06
C SER A 368 16.95 -16.31 -24.01
N GLU A 369 16.57 -17.27 -24.84
CA GLU A 369 15.21 -17.83 -24.78
C GLU A 369 14.89 -18.47 -23.43
N GLU A 370 15.88 -19.04 -22.75
CA GLU A 370 15.72 -19.64 -21.43
C GLU A 370 15.42 -18.58 -20.36
N GLU A 371 16.16 -17.47 -20.38
CA GLU A 371 15.93 -16.34 -19.47
C GLU A 371 14.59 -15.64 -19.77
N MET A 372 14.16 -15.58 -21.05
CA MET A 372 12.86 -15.03 -21.43
C MET A 372 11.67 -15.81 -20.82
N ARG A 373 11.82 -17.12 -20.57
CA ARG A 373 10.75 -17.93 -19.95
C ARG A 373 10.41 -17.47 -18.54
N VAL A 374 11.35 -16.87 -17.83
CA VAL A 374 11.15 -16.36 -16.46
C VAL A 374 10.16 -15.19 -16.42
N PHE A 375 10.01 -14.47 -17.54
CA PHE A 375 9.13 -13.32 -17.66
C PHE A 375 7.83 -13.65 -18.42
N ASN A 376 7.58 -14.92 -18.70
CA ASN A 376 6.41 -15.36 -19.44
C ASN A 376 5.27 -15.74 -18.48
N THR A 377 4.09 -15.22 -18.77
CA THR A 377 2.86 -15.45 -17.99
C THR A 377 1.96 -16.52 -18.61
N ASN A 378 2.30 -17.02 -19.80
CA ASN A 378 1.51 -18.05 -20.47
C ASN A 378 1.87 -19.45 -19.93
N PRO A 379 0.95 -20.15 -19.24
CA PRO A 379 1.22 -21.46 -18.66
C PRO A 379 1.34 -22.60 -19.69
N ASN A 380 1.07 -22.32 -20.98
CA ASN A 380 1.00 -23.32 -22.04
C ASN A 380 2.24 -23.37 -22.96
N LEU A 381 3.38 -22.83 -22.52
CA LEU A 381 4.64 -22.80 -23.30
C LEU A 381 5.69 -23.78 -22.78
#